data_AF-A0A4Y9T9G6-F1
#
_entry.id   AF-A0A4Y9T9G6-F1
#
_cell.length_a   1.000
_cell.length_b   1.000
_cell.length_c   1.000
_cell.angle_alpha   90.00
_cell.angle_beta   90.00
_cell.angle_gamma   90.00
#
_symmetry.space_group_name_H-M   'P 1'
#
loop_
_entity.id
_entity.type
_entity.pdbx_description
1 polymer ?
#
loop_
_entity_poly.entity_id
_entity_poly.type
_entity_poly.pdbx_seq_one_letter_code
_entity_poly.pdbx_strand_id
1 'polypeptide(L)'
;MAYPEPQSTSAGLDNGRHAADHRLMEDRLTKIETDLATVKADVSNIRANCATKEDLAVVKADIANLHANGATKEDLAVVKADIANIRANGATKEDLAKTEARLYEAMNLQTWRFIAWMTGTMAMMMSAVYFVARNVH
;
A
#
# COMPACT_ATOMS: atom_id res chain seq x y z
N MET A 1 53.35 -69.97 -68.48
CA MET A 1 51.99 -69.81 -67.92
C MET A 1 52.09 -69.02 -66.63
N ALA A 2 51.63 -67.77 -66.63
CA ALA A 2 51.25 -67.03 -65.43
C ALA A 2 50.26 -65.95 -65.91
N TYR A 3 48.98 -66.16 -65.66
CA TYR A 3 47.94 -65.16 -65.94
C TYR A 3 48.03 -64.07 -64.87
N PRO A 4 48.15 -62.77 -65.23
CA PRO A 4 48.06 -61.71 -64.25
C PRO A 4 46.60 -61.52 -63.79
N GLU A 5 46.44 -61.39 -62.48
CA GLU A 5 45.16 -61.28 -61.76
C GLU A 5 44.34 -60.02 -62.15
N PRO A 6 42.99 -60.10 -62.13
CA PRO A 6 42.12 -58.98 -62.47
C PRO A 6 42.14 -57.87 -61.39
N GLN A 7 42.56 -56.65 -61.78
CA GLN A 7 42.62 -55.45 -60.92
C GLN A 7 41.26 -54.79 -60.63
N SER A 8 40.16 -55.54 -60.56
CA SER A 8 38.79 -54.96 -60.60
C SER A 8 38.18 -54.53 -59.26
N THR A 9 38.94 -54.41 -58.16
CA THR A 9 38.33 -54.28 -56.81
C THR A 9 38.69 -53.05 -55.97
N SER A 10 39.83 -52.37 -56.15
CA SER A 10 40.18 -51.22 -55.26
C SER A 10 39.60 -49.87 -55.72
N ALA A 11 39.56 -49.60 -57.02
CA ALA A 11 39.07 -48.33 -57.58
C ALA A 11 37.54 -48.14 -57.42
N GLY A 12 36.77 -49.22 -57.46
CA GLY A 12 35.32 -49.17 -57.22
C GLY A 12 34.94 -48.92 -55.75
N LEU A 13 35.78 -49.36 -54.81
CA LEU A 13 35.58 -49.15 -53.37
C LEU A 13 35.87 -47.70 -52.96
N ASP A 14 36.85 -47.05 -53.60
CA ASP A 14 37.21 -45.65 -53.34
C ASP A 14 36.13 -44.68 -53.83
N ASN A 15 35.63 -44.89 -55.05
CA ASN A 15 34.53 -44.08 -55.61
C ASN A 15 33.23 -44.22 -54.78
N GLY A 16 32.98 -45.40 -54.20
CA GLY A 16 31.86 -45.64 -53.29
C GLY A 16 31.99 -44.93 -51.94
N ARG A 17 33.21 -44.80 -51.40
CA ARG A 17 33.47 -44.04 -50.16
C ARG A 17 33.24 -42.55 -50.35
N HIS A 18 33.73 -41.97 -51.45
CA HIS A 18 33.49 -40.57 -51.76
C HIS A 18 32.00 -40.24 -51.94
N ALA A 19 31.23 -41.12 -52.57
CA ALA A 19 29.78 -40.97 -52.67
C ALA A 19 29.08 -41.04 -51.30
N ALA A 20 29.54 -41.91 -50.40
CA ALA A 20 29.01 -42.02 -49.04
C ALA A 20 29.33 -40.78 -48.18
N ASP A 21 30.56 -40.26 -48.27
CA ASP A 21 30.97 -39.04 -47.56
C ASP A 21 30.20 -37.81 -48.06
N HIS A 22 29.98 -37.69 -49.38
CA HIS A 22 29.17 -36.63 -49.96
C HIS A 22 27.72 -36.69 -49.44
N ARG A 23 27.14 -37.89 -49.40
CA ARG A 23 25.78 -38.09 -48.89
C ARG A 23 25.67 -37.76 -47.41
N LEU A 24 26.67 -38.13 -46.60
CA LEU A 24 26.74 -37.73 -45.19
C LEU A 24 26.86 -36.20 -45.03
N MET A 25 27.59 -35.53 -45.94
CA MET A 25 27.69 -34.08 -45.96
C MET A 25 26.34 -33.42 -46.25
N GLU A 26 25.59 -33.92 -47.23
CA GLU A 26 24.22 -33.46 -47.56
C GLU A 26 23.25 -33.67 -46.38
N ASP A 27 23.30 -34.82 -45.73
CA ASP A 27 22.47 -35.12 -44.54
C ASP A 27 22.79 -34.18 -43.37
N ARG A 28 24.08 -33.83 -43.19
CA ARG A 28 24.48 -32.84 -42.17
C ARG A 28 24.05 -31.43 -42.53
N LEU A 29 24.11 -31.05 -43.81
CA LEU A 29 23.66 -29.74 -44.29
C LEU A 29 22.15 -29.58 -44.08
N THR A 30 21.35 -30.57 -44.49
CA THR A 30 19.89 -30.55 -44.28
C THR A 30 19.51 -30.50 -42.81
N LYS A 31 20.25 -31.19 -41.94
CA LYS A 31 20.08 -31.09 -40.48
C LYS A 31 20.40 -29.68 -39.97
N ILE A 32 21.51 -29.08 -40.40
CA ILE A 32 21.89 -27.72 -40.01
C ILE A 32 20.83 -26.71 -40.46
N GLU A 33 20.28 -26.85 -41.67
CA GLU A 33 19.19 -26.00 -42.17
C GLU A 33 17.94 -26.10 -41.29
N THR A 34 17.59 -27.32 -40.86
CA THR A 34 16.44 -27.58 -39.97
C THR A 34 16.67 -26.99 -38.58
N ASP A 35 17.85 -27.19 -38.01
CA ASP A 35 18.23 -26.65 -36.69
C ASP A 35 18.24 -25.11 -36.74
N LEU A 36 18.74 -24.52 -37.83
CA LEU A 36 18.75 -23.07 -38.03
C LEU A 36 17.33 -22.49 -38.13
N ALA A 37 16.43 -23.19 -38.83
CA ALA A 37 15.01 -22.80 -38.90
C ALA A 37 14.36 -22.82 -37.51
N THR A 38 14.68 -23.83 -36.70
CA THR A 38 14.19 -23.96 -35.32
C THR A 38 14.73 -22.83 -34.44
N VAL A 39 16.04 -22.58 -34.47
CA VAL A 39 16.67 -21.49 -33.72
C VAL A 39 16.08 -20.12 -34.10
N LYS A 40 15.79 -19.90 -35.38
CA LYS A 40 15.16 -18.65 -35.83
C LYS A 40 13.74 -18.50 -35.26
N ALA A 41 12.96 -19.57 -35.22
CA ALA A 41 11.64 -19.57 -34.60
C ALA A 41 11.74 -19.30 -33.08
N ASP A 42 12.67 -19.95 -32.40
CA ASP A 42 12.91 -19.77 -30.96
C ASP A 42 13.35 -18.35 -30.63
N VAL A 43 14.27 -17.76 -31.39
CA VAL A 43 14.72 -16.37 -31.21
C VAL A 43 13.56 -15.40 -31.44
N SER A 44 12.69 -15.66 -32.43
CA SER A 44 11.49 -14.84 -32.65
C SER A 44 10.52 -14.93 -31.46
N ASN A 45 10.31 -16.13 -30.93
CA ASN A 45 9.48 -16.34 -29.74
C ASN A 45 10.06 -15.67 -28.50
N ILE A 46 11.37 -15.76 -28.27
CA ILE A 46 12.05 -15.07 -27.16
C ILE A 46 11.84 -13.56 -27.28
N ARG A 47 12.04 -13.00 -28.47
CA ARG A 47 11.89 -11.56 -28.70
C ARG A 47 10.46 -11.07 -28.47
N ALA A 48 9.47 -11.89 -28.80
CA ALA A 48 8.07 -11.56 -28.61
C ALA A 48 7.63 -11.61 -27.13
N ASN A 49 8.26 -12.44 -26.30
CA ASN A 49 7.83 -12.70 -24.92
C ASN A 49 8.76 -12.12 -23.84
N CYS A 50 9.94 -11.63 -24.21
CA CYS A 50 10.87 -11.04 -23.24
C CYS A 50 10.45 -9.60 -22.92
N ALA A 51 10.49 -9.25 -21.62
CA ALA A 51 10.34 -7.86 -21.19
C ALA A 51 11.50 -7.02 -21.73
N THR A 52 11.17 -5.85 -22.26
CA THR A 52 12.14 -4.89 -22.80
C THR A 52 12.77 -4.04 -21.68
N LYS A 53 13.82 -3.29 -22.03
CA LYS A 53 14.41 -2.33 -21.09
C LYS A 53 13.42 -1.23 -20.74
N GLU A 54 12.60 -0.83 -21.70
CA GLU A 54 11.54 0.15 -21.55
C GLU A 54 10.46 -0.34 -20.57
N ASP A 55 10.00 -1.59 -20.69
CA ASP A 55 9.03 -2.17 -19.75
C ASP A 55 9.56 -2.14 -18.30
N LEU A 56 10.82 -2.53 -18.11
CA LEU A 56 11.47 -2.50 -16.80
C LEU A 56 11.69 -1.08 -16.27
N ALA A 57 11.90 -0.10 -17.16
CA ALA A 57 12.03 1.30 -16.77
C ALA A 57 10.69 1.87 -16.28
N VAL A 58 9.58 1.53 -16.96
CA VAL A 58 8.22 1.90 -16.53
C VAL A 58 7.91 1.28 -15.17
N VAL A 59 8.12 -0.02 -14.99
CA VAL A 59 7.89 -0.70 -13.70
C VAL A 59 8.73 -0.08 -12.58
N LYS A 60 9.99 0.28 -12.84
CA LYS A 60 10.84 0.96 -11.86
C LYS A 60 10.28 2.33 -11.48
N ALA A 61 9.79 3.10 -12.46
CA ALA A 61 9.18 4.41 -12.20
C ALA A 61 7.89 4.27 -11.39
N ASP A 62 7.05 3.28 -11.71
CA ASP A 62 5.81 3.01 -10.99
C ASP A 62 6.09 2.58 -9.53
N ILE A 63 7.09 1.73 -9.31
CA ILE A 63 7.54 1.36 -7.96
C ILE A 63 8.04 2.58 -7.19
N ALA A 64 8.83 3.45 -7.82
CA ALA A 64 9.30 4.68 -7.19
C ALA A 64 8.15 5.62 -6.82
N ASN A 65 7.15 5.77 -7.71
CA ASN A 65 5.95 6.55 -7.46
C ASN A 65 5.11 5.96 -6.31
N LEU A 66 4.92 4.65 -6.28
CA LEU A 66 4.23 3.97 -5.18
C LEU A 66 4.94 4.18 -3.84
N HIS A 67 6.27 4.12 -3.84
CA HIS A 67 7.06 4.36 -2.63
C HIS A 67 7.03 5.83 -2.17
N ALA A 68 6.96 6.77 -3.10
CA ALA A 68 6.91 8.20 -2.78
C ALA A 68 5.51 8.65 -2.30
N ASN A 69 4.45 8.06 -2.84
CA ASN A 69 3.07 8.51 -2.59
C ASN A 69 2.29 7.60 -1.65
N GLY A 70 2.75 6.37 -1.42
CA GLY A 70 2.10 5.43 -0.52
C GLY A 70 2.37 5.79 0.95
N ALA A 71 1.33 5.72 1.79
CA ALA A 71 1.52 5.83 3.23
C ALA A 71 2.40 4.68 3.74
N THR A 72 3.45 5.04 4.47
CA THR A 72 4.40 4.09 5.04
C THR A 72 3.87 3.48 6.33
N LYS A 73 4.57 2.46 6.83
CA LYS A 73 4.23 1.87 8.14
C LYS A 73 4.44 2.88 9.26
N GLU A 74 5.43 3.76 9.11
CA GLU A 74 5.77 4.84 10.01
C GLU A 74 4.65 5.89 10.05
N ASP A 75 4.12 6.31 8.89
CA ASP A 75 2.98 7.23 8.83
C ASP A 75 1.75 6.67 9.57
N LEU A 76 1.45 5.38 9.36
CA LEU A 76 0.36 4.71 10.05
C LEU A 76 0.60 4.58 11.56
N ALA A 77 1.86 4.41 11.99
CA ALA A 77 2.21 4.37 13.41
C ALA A 77 1.99 5.75 14.08
N VAL A 78 2.36 6.84 13.40
CA VAL A 78 2.11 8.21 13.86
C VAL A 78 0.61 8.47 13.99
N VAL A 79 -0.18 8.17 12.94
CA VAL A 79 -1.64 8.35 12.98
C VAL A 79 -2.28 7.55 14.13
N LYS A 80 -1.80 6.34 14.39
CA LYS A 80 -2.29 5.51 15.50
C LYS A 80 -1.98 6.14 16.86
N ALA A 81 -0.77 6.70 17.02
CA ALA A 81 -0.38 7.41 18.24
C ALA A 81 -1.22 8.68 18.43
N ASP A 82 -1.47 9.45 17.36
CA ASP A 82 -2.30 10.65 17.40
C ASP A 82 -3.75 10.31 17.77
N ILE A 83 -4.33 9.26 17.19
CA ILE A 83 -5.66 8.77 17.55
C ILE A 83 -5.72 8.36 19.03
N ALA A 84 -4.67 7.69 19.55
CA ALA A 84 -4.60 7.33 20.95
C ALA A 84 -4.53 8.56 21.86
N ASN A 85 -3.75 9.58 21.47
CA ASN A 85 -3.65 10.85 22.17
C ASN A 85 -4.99 11.59 22.19
N ILE A 86 -5.65 11.72 21.03
CA ILE A 86 -6.99 12.34 20.90
C ILE A 86 -7.99 11.60 21.79
N ARG A 87 -7.94 10.26 21.84
CA ARG A 87 -8.84 9.48 22.70
C ARG A 87 -8.57 9.70 24.18
N ALA A 88 -7.31 9.84 24.57
CA ALA A 88 -6.93 10.04 25.96
C ALA A 88 -7.25 11.45 26.47
N ASN A 89 -7.10 12.47 25.61
CA ASN A 89 -7.13 13.88 26.01
C ASN A 89 -8.32 14.66 25.45
N GLY A 90 -9.05 14.12 24.48
CA GLY A 90 -10.20 14.76 23.87
C GLY A 90 -11.41 14.76 24.80
N ALA A 91 -12.01 15.94 25.00
CA ALA A 91 -13.28 16.04 25.71
C ALA A 91 -14.39 15.36 24.93
N THR A 92 -15.16 14.51 25.60
CA THR A 92 -16.28 13.80 25.00
C THR A 92 -17.58 14.60 25.13
N LYS A 93 -18.60 14.21 24.37
CA LYS A 93 -19.96 14.76 24.53
C LYS A 93 -20.50 14.53 25.95
N GLU A 94 -20.10 13.44 26.61
CA GLU A 94 -20.48 13.15 27.99
C GLU A 94 -19.84 14.14 28.97
N ASP A 95 -18.56 14.48 28.77
CA ASP A 95 -17.88 15.47 29.60
C ASP A 95 -18.56 16.84 29.48
N LEU A 96 -18.94 17.23 28.26
CA LEU A 96 -19.70 18.45 28.03
C LEU A 96 -21.06 18.42 28.75
N ALA A 97 -21.83 17.35 28.60
CA ALA A 97 -23.12 17.20 29.29
C ALA A 97 -22.99 17.26 30.82
N LYS A 98 -21.92 16.66 31.39
CA LYS A 98 -21.61 16.76 32.82
C LYS A 98 -21.31 18.21 33.22
N THR A 99 -20.56 18.96 32.41
CA THR A 99 -20.28 20.38 32.70
C THR A 99 -21.53 21.25 32.61
N GLU A 100 -22.40 21.03 31.62
CA GLU A 100 -23.68 21.72 31.50
C GLU A 100 -24.58 21.44 32.71
N ALA A 101 -24.72 20.17 33.12
CA ALA A 101 -25.49 19.80 34.29
C ALA A 101 -24.95 20.47 35.58
N ARG A 102 -23.63 20.46 35.78
CA ARG A 102 -22.99 21.17 36.91
C ARG A 102 -23.23 22.67 36.88
N LEU A 103 -23.24 23.30 35.70
CA LEU A 103 -23.55 24.73 35.56
C LEU A 103 -25.00 25.02 35.96
N TYR A 104 -25.96 24.23 35.49
CA TYR A 104 -27.37 24.37 35.87
C TYR A 104 -27.57 24.20 37.38
N GLU A 105 -26.95 23.17 37.98
CA GLU A 105 -27.03 22.91 39.40
C GLU A 105 -26.41 24.05 40.24
N ALA A 106 -25.20 24.48 39.89
CA ALA A 106 -24.52 25.57 40.58
C ALA A 106 -25.28 26.90 40.49
N MET A 107 -25.82 27.22 39.31
CA MET A 107 -26.61 28.42 39.09
C MET A 107 -27.91 28.39 39.91
N ASN A 108 -28.62 27.26 39.93
CA ASN A 108 -29.84 27.12 40.72
C ASN A 108 -29.56 27.27 42.23
N LEU A 109 -28.48 26.67 42.73
CA LEU A 109 -28.09 26.78 44.14
C LEU A 109 -27.77 28.24 44.51
N GLN A 110 -27.08 28.97 43.64
CA GLN A 110 -26.82 30.40 43.84
C GLN A 110 -28.12 31.22 43.82
N THR A 111 -29.04 30.95 42.90
CA THR A 111 -30.36 31.61 42.83
C THR A 111 -31.11 31.49 44.16
N TRP A 112 -31.18 30.28 44.73
CA TRP A 112 -31.84 30.06 46.03
C TRP A 112 -31.16 30.80 47.18
N ARG A 113 -29.82 30.82 47.21
CA ARG A 113 -29.05 31.55 48.23
C ARG A 113 -29.31 33.06 48.14
N PHE A 114 -29.35 33.60 46.93
CA PHE A 114 -29.63 35.01 46.70
C PHE A 114 -31.05 35.38 47.16
N ILE A 115 -32.06 34.58 46.78
CA ILE A 115 -33.45 34.76 47.22
C ILE A 115 -33.56 34.73 48.75
N ALA A 116 -32.88 33.79 49.41
CA ALA A 116 -32.90 33.68 50.87
C ALA A 116 -32.32 34.94 51.54
N TRP A 117 -31.20 35.48 51.04
CA TRP A 117 -30.64 36.73 51.55
C TRP A 117 -31.54 37.94 51.27
N MET A 118 -32.09 38.05 50.07
CA MET A 118 -33.00 39.15 49.72
C MET A 118 -34.24 39.17 50.60
N THR A 119 -34.91 38.03 50.77
CA THR A 119 -36.12 37.94 51.61
C THR A 119 -35.81 38.23 53.07
N GLY A 120 -34.66 37.76 53.58
CA GLY A 120 -34.17 38.11 54.92
C GLY A 120 -33.95 39.61 55.12
N THR A 121 -33.27 40.28 54.18
CA THR A 121 -33.05 41.73 54.27
C THR A 121 -34.36 42.53 54.16
N MET A 122 -35.30 42.09 53.30
CA MET A 122 -36.60 42.74 53.15
C MET A 122 -37.42 42.64 54.45
N ALA A 123 -37.45 41.47 55.09
CA ALA A 123 -38.12 41.28 56.37
C ALA A 123 -37.50 42.17 57.47
N MET A 124 -36.17 42.26 57.53
CA MET A 124 -35.45 43.13 58.46
C MET A 124 -35.80 44.60 58.26
N MET A 125 -35.84 45.08 57.00
CA MET A 125 -36.25 46.46 56.70
C MET A 125 -37.70 46.72 57.11
N MET A 126 -38.63 45.80 56.84
CA MET A 126 -40.03 45.94 57.23
C MET A 126 -40.21 45.98 58.76
N SER A 127 -39.47 45.14 59.50
CA SER A 127 -39.47 45.18 60.96
C SER A 127 -38.92 46.50 61.51
N ALA A 128 -37.87 47.05 60.90
CA ALA A 128 -37.31 48.34 61.30
C ALA A 128 -38.32 49.49 61.10
N VAL A 129 -39.02 49.53 59.96
CA VAL A 129 -40.07 50.52 59.69
C VAL A 129 -41.21 50.39 60.69
N TYR A 130 -41.67 49.16 60.98
CA TYR A 130 -42.74 48.91 61.94
C TYR A 130 -42.37 49.37 63.36
N PHE A 131 -41.13 49.12 63.80
CA PHE A 131 -40.64 49.55 65.10
C PHE A 131 -40.63 51.07 65.25
N VAL A 132 -40.12 51.81 64.25
CA VAL A 132 -40.10 53.28 64.29
C VAL A 132 -41.53 53.83 64.37
N ALA A 133 -42.44 53.33 63.53
CA ALA A 133 -43.84 53.78 63.53
C ALA A 133 -44.54 53.55 64.88
N ARG A 134 -44.19 52.46 65.58
CA ARG A 134 -44.80 52.09 66.87
C ARG A 134 -44.21 52.80 68.09
N ASN A 135 -42.95 53.24 68.05
CA ASN A 135 -42.26 53.87 69.19
C ASN A 135 -42.18 55.41 69.08
N VAL A 136 -42.67 56.00 68.00
CA VAL A 136 -42.71 57.47 67.77
C VAL A 136 -44.05 58.11 68.16
N HIS A 137 -45.00 57.33 68.71
CA HIS A 137 -46.22 57.85 69.35
C HIS A 137 -46.15 57.65 70.87
#